data_AF-S7MKY7-F1
#
_entry.id   AF-S7MKY7-F1
#
_cell.length_a   1.000
_cell.length_b   1.000
_cell.length_c   1.000
_cell.angle_alpha   90.00
_cell.angle_beta   90.00
_cell.angle_gamma   90.00
#
_symmetry.space_group_name_H-M   'P 1'
#
loop_
_entity.id
_entity.type
_entity.pdbx_description
1 polymer ?
#
loop_
_entity_poly.entity_id
_entity_poly.type
_entity_poly.pdbx_seq_one_letter_code
_entity_poly.pdbx_strand_id
1 'polypeptide(L)'
;MLKEDCASTLRVHLAHSLPLPSDVNRPRIDLIVFVVNLHSKYSLQNVEESLRHVDATFFLGKVGFLVTGAGRDSHCSVHRNSVLKLARAYRSPLLFCDLEVEGFRVTMAQRLVRMLQICAGHVPGVSALNLLSLMRSSENPCLEDL
;
A
#
# COMPACT_ATOMS: atom_id res chain seq x y z
N MET A 1 20.56 1.84 8.08
CA MET A 1 19.65 0.70 8.36
C MET A 1 18.54 1.21 9.26
N LEU A 2 17.27 1.06 8.87
CA LEU A 2 16.13 1.43 9.72
C LEU A 2 16.11 0.52 10.95
N LYS A 3 16.24 1.08 12.14
CA LYS A 3 16.15 0.35 13.41
C LYS A 3 14.89 0.84 14.12
N GLU A 4 13.80 0.11 13.93
CA GLU A 4 12.55 0.34 14.64
C GLU A 4 12.43 -0.73 15.71
N ASP A 5 12.11 -0.34 16.96
CA ASP A 5 11.93 -1.25 18.07
C ASP A 5 10.64 -2.06 17.87
N CYS A 6 10.75 -3.14 17.11
CA CYS A 6 9.72 -4.14 16.94
C CYS A 6 9.94 -5.26 17.95
N ALA A 7 8.97 -5.50 18.83
CA ALA A 7 8.97 -6.65 19.73
C ALA A 7 8.92 -8.01 19.00
N SER A 8 8.62 -8.01 17.69
CA SER A 8 8.44 -9.19 16.85
C SER A 8 9.30 -9.13 15.59
N THR A 9 9.81 -10.29 15.15
CA THR A 9 10.60 -10.40 13.91
C THR A 9 9.76 -10.01 12.69
N LEU A 10 10.19 -8.98 11.97
CA LEU A 10 9.56 -8.56 10.71
C LEU A 10 10.08 -9.42 9.55
N ARG A 11 9.17 -9.93 8.72
CA ARG A 11 9.49 -10.66 7.48
C ARG A 11 8.87 -9.96 6.29
N VAL A 12 9.66 -9.74 5.23
CA VAL A 12 9.21 -9.13 3.98
C VAL A 12 9.30 -10.17 2.88
N HIS A 13 8.20 -10.34 2.14
CA HIS A 13 8.14 -11.14 0.93
C HIS A 13 7.85 -10.20 -0.24
N LEU A 14 8.64 -10.32 -1.31
CA LEU A 14 8.46 -9.55 -2.54
C LEU A 14 7.85 -10.45 -3.61
N ALA A 15 6.92 -9.90 -4.36
CA ALA A 15 6.29 -10.55 -5.49
C ALA A 15 6.10 -9.55 -6.63
N HIS A 16 6.29 -10.00 -7.86
CA HIS A 16 6.07 -9.17 -9.04
C HIS A 16 4.57 -9.02 -9.36
N SER A 17 3.80 -10.10 -9.18
CA SER A 17 2.36 -10.14 -9.46
C SER A 17 1.67 -11.22 -8.61
N LEU A 18 0.34 -11.24 -8.66
CA LEU A 18 -0.48 -12.32 -8.11
C LEU A 18 -1.25 -13.02 -9.25
N PRO A 19 -1.61 -14.31 -9.09
CA PRO A 19 -1.41 -15.15 -7.90
C PRO A 19 0.05 -15.58 -7.72
N LEU A 20 0.43 -15.88 -6.47
CA LEU A 20 1.72 -16.52 -6.21
C LEU A 20 1.71 -17.95 -6.76
N PRO A 21 2.85 -18.48 -7.23
CA PRO A 21 2.95 -19.88 -7.60
C PRO A 21 2.59 -20.78 -6.41
N SER A 22 1.96 -21.92 -6.69
CA SER A 22 1.52 -22.87 -5.67
C SER A 22 2.72 -23.39 -4.88
N ASP A 23 2.79 -23.03 -3.60
CA ASP A 23 3.82 -23.50 -2.66
C ASP A 23 3.13 -24.15 -1.46
N VAL A 24 3.63 -25.33 -1.08
CA VAL A 24 3.14 -26.12 0.05
C VAL A 24 3.42 -25.41 1.39
N ASN A 25 4.43 -24.52 1.43
CA ASN A 25 4.84 -23.77 2.61
C ASN A 25 4.51 -22.27 2.51
N ARG A 26 3.28 -21.92 2.11
CA ARG A 26 2.86 -20.52 2.01
C ARG A 26 2.91 -19.82 3.38
N PRO A 27 3.74 -18.78 3.57
CA PRO A 27 3.81 -18.06 4.83
C PRO A 27 2.50 -17.31 5.09
N ARG A 28 2.17 -17.11 6.37
CA ARG A 28 1.08 -16.19 6.76
C ARG A 28 1.44 -14.78 6.31
N ILE A 29 0.50 -14.10 5.67
CA ILE A 29 0.64 -12.71 5.21
C ILE A 29 -0.30 -11.85 6.04
N ASP A 30 0.25 -10.87 6.76
CA ASP A 30 -0.54 -9.95 7.60
C ASP A 30 -0.91 -8.65 6.87
N LEU A 31 -0.09 -8.20 5.92
CA LEU A 31 -0.29 -6.98 5.14
C LEU A 31 0.19 -7.19 3.69
N ILE A 32 -0.60 -6.73 2.73
CA ILE A 32 -0.23 -6.64 1.30
C ILE A 32 -0.14 -5.17 0.94
N VAL A 33 0.99 -4.76 0.36
CA VAL A 33 1.18 -3.39 -0.16
C VAL A 33 1.42 -3.46 -1.66
N PHE A 34 0.48 -2.95 -2.45
CA PHE A 34 0.65 -2.81 -3.89
C PHE A 34 1.41 -1.53 -4.20
N VAL A 35 2.63 -1.66 -4.71
CA VAL A 35 3.44 -0.52 -5.15
C VAL A 35 3.08 -0.17 -6.59
N VAL A 36 2.61 1.05 -6.80
CA VAL A 36 2.20 1.57 -8.12
C VAL A 36 3.17 2.67 -8.55
N ASN A 37 3.79 2.50 -9.71
CA ASN A 37 4.64 3.52 -10.32
C ASN A 37 3.84 4.33 -11.34
N LEU A 38 3.64 5.64 -11.10
CA LEU A 38 2.86 6.52 -11.98
C LEU A 38 3.50 6.76 -13.35
N HIS A 39 4.79 6.46 -13.52
CA HIS A 39 5.47 6.54 -14.81
C HIS A 39 5.31 5.25 -15.65
N SER A 40 4.61 4.22 -15.15
CA SER A 40 4.45 2.94 -15.84
C SER A 40 2.99 2.49 -15.90
N LYS A 41 2.40 2.51 -17.10
CA LYS A 41 1.06 1.92 -17.33
C LYS A 41 1.04 0.43 -17.01
N TYR A 42 2.12 -0.28 -17.31
CA TYR A 42 2.29 -1.69 -16.98
C TYR A 42 2.19 -1.93 -15.47
N SER A 43 2.77 -1.05 -14.65
CA SER A 43 2.67 -1.14 -13.19
C SER A 43 1.21 -1.08 -12.71
N LEU A 44 0.41 -0.16 -13.26
CA LEU A 44 -1.02 -0.08 -12.93
C LEU A 44 -1.77 -1.32 -13.40
N GLN A 45 -1.61 -1.74 -14.66
CA GLN A 45 -2.31 -2.91 -15.21
C GLN A 45 -1.99 -4.19 -14.43
N ASN A 46 -0.71 -4.39 -14.07
CA ASN A 46 -0.27 -5.53 -13.28
C ASN A 46 -0.92 -5.55 -11.88
N VAL A 47 -1.11 -4.38 -11.26
CA VAL A 47 -1.81 -4.24 -9.99
C VAL A 47 -3.30 -4.53 -10.15
N GLU A 48 -3.94 -4.00 -11.19
CA GLU A 48 -5.36 -4.28 -11.49
C GLU A 48 -5.63 -5.78 -11.69
N GLU A 49 -4.74 -6.48 -12.39
CA GLU A 49 -4.87 -7.94 -12.57
C GLU A 49 -4.59 -8.68 -11.26
N SER A 50 -3.53 -8.31 -10.54
CA SER A 50 -3.15 -8.97 -9.29
C SER A 50 -4.24 -8.87 -8.21
N LEU A 51 -4.99 -7.77 -8.17
CA LEU A 51 -6.08 -7.54 -7.21
C LEU A 51 -7.22 -8.57 -7.35
N ARG A 52 -7.46 -9.12 -8.55
CA ARG A 52 -8.51 -10.12 -8.79
C ARG A 52 -8.24 -11.45 -8.09
N HIS A 53 -6.99 -11.69 -7.69
CA HIS A 53 -6.55 -12.90 -7.02
C HIS A 53 -6.44 -12.74 -5.50
N VAL A 54 -6.76 -11.56 -4.96
CA VAL A 54 -6.73 -11.28 -3.52
C VAL A 54 -8.09 -11.62 -2.92
N ASP A 55 -8.09 -12.42 -1.87
CA ASP A 55 -9.31 -12.76 -1.14
C ASP A 55 -9.94 -11.50 -0.51
N ALA A 56 -11.27 -11.42 -0.57
CA ALA A 56 -12.04 -10.25 -0.12
C ALA A 56 -11.73 -9.84 1.33
N THR A 57 -11.39 -10.80 2.20
CA THR A 57 -11.07 -10.56 3.61
C THR A 57 -9.81 -9.72 3.80
N PHE A 58 -8.87 -9.72 2.84
CA PHE A 58 -7.69 -8.86 2.91
C PHE A 58 -8.03 -7.38 2.76
N PHE A 59 -9.07 -7.02 2.01
CA PHE A 59 -9.49 -5.63 1.84
C PHE A 59 -10.13 -5.02 3.11
N LEU A 60 -10.32 -5.82 4.17
CA LEU A 60 -10.73 -5.34 5.50
C LEU A 60 -9.54 -4.76 6.29
N GLY A 61 -8.76 -3.89 5.63
CA GLY A 61 -7.64 -3.15 6.23
C GLY A 61 -6.27 -3.80 6.10
N LYS A 62 -6.14 -4.96 5.44
CA LYS A 62 -4.85 -5.66 5.22
C LYS A 62 -4.27 -5.46 3.82
N VAL A 63 -4.89 -4.62 3.00
CA VAL A 63 -4.37 -4.19 1.70
C VAL A 63 -4.16 -2.70 1.75
N GLY A 64 -3.04 -2.22 1.21
CA GLY A 64 -2.78 -0.80 0.96
C GLY A 64 -2.10 -0.57 -0.38
N PHE A 65 -2.21 0.64 -0.89
CA PHE A 65 -1.55 1.09 -2.11
C PHE A 65 -0.44 2.09 -1.77
N LEU A 66 0.75 1.89 -2.34
CA LEU A 66 1.86 2.82 -2.25
C LEU A 66 2.19 3.37 -3.64
N VAL A 67 1.90 4.65 -3.85
CA VAL A 67 2.14 5.34 -5.11
C VAL A 67 3.51 6.00 -5.10
N THR A 68 4.26 5.77 -6.17
CA THR A 68 5.59 6.31 -6.41
C THR A 68 5.60 7.15 -7.70
N GLY A 69 6.51 8.12 -7.80
CA GLY A 69 6.61 9.02 -8.96
C GLY A 69 5.64 10.20 -8.96
N ALA A 70 4.78 10.35 -7.93
CA ALA A 70 3.80 11.45 -7.86
C ALA A 70 4.41 12.85 -7.61
N GLY A 71 5.65 12.92 -7.13
CA GLY A 71 6.35 14.18 -6.85
C GLY A 71 7.25 14.65 -7.98
N ARG A 72 7.22 14.00 -9.15
CA ARG A 72 8.02 14.38 -10.32
C ARG A 72 7.10 15.02 -11.35
N ASP A 73 7.45 16.24 -11.77
CA ASP A 73 6.73 16.99 -12.81
C ASP A 73 6.88 16.38 -14.22
N SER A 74 7.49 15.20 -14.34
CA SER A 74 7.61 14.48 -15.61
C SER A 74 6.28 13.84 -16.00
N HIS A 75 6.04 13.71 -17.31
CA HIS A 75 4.83 13.11 -17.89
C HIS A 75 4.46 11.79 -17.21
N CYS A 76 3.51 11.85 -16.27
CA CYS A 76 2.95 10.67 -15.63
C CYS A 76 2.21 9.87 -16.70
N SER A 77 2.62 8.62 -16.91
CA SER A 77 1.95 7.72 -17.85
C SER A 77 0.61 7.21 -17.30
N VAL A 78 0.41 7.34 -15.98
CA VAL A 78 -0.79 6.98 -15.24
C VAL A 78 -1.33 8.20 -14.50
N HIS A 79 -2.61 8.50 -14.67
CA HIS A 79 -3.25 9.59 -13.95
C HIS A 79 -3.43 9.24 -12.48
N ARG A 80 -3.12 10.18 -11.58
CA ARG A 80 -3.31 10.03 -10.13
C ARG A 80 -4.75 9.60 -9.78
N ASN A 81 -5.74 10.12 -10.51
CA ASN A 81 -7.15 9.75 -10.29
C ASN A 81 -7.44 8.28 -10.59
N SER A 82 -6.69 7.60 -11.46
CA SER A 82 -6.90 6.18 -11.75
C SER A 82 -6.58 5.33 -10.52
N VAL A 83 -5.43 5.58 -9.89
CA VAL A 83 -5.02 4.85 -8.67
C VAL A 83 -5.93 5.20 -7.48
N LEU A 84 -6.38 6.46 -7.40
CA LEU A 84 -7.32 6.89 -6.38
C LEU A 84 -8.71 6.27 -6.52
N LYS A 85 -9.22 6.13 -7.76
CA LYS A 85 -10.44 5.36 -8.03
C LYS A 85 -10.27 3.88 -7.68
N LEU A 86 -9.11 3.30 -8.00
CA LEU A 86 -8.80 1.91 -7.66
C LEU A 86 -8.79 1.68 -6.14
N ALA A 87 -8.07 2.52 -5.38
CA ALA A 87 -8.02 2.43 -3.93
C ALA A 87 -9.41 2.58 -3.28
N ARG A 88 -10.26 3.46 -3.81
CA ARG A 88 -11.66 3.61 -3.38
C ARG A 88 -12.50 2.38 -3.69
N ALA A 89 -12.36 1.81 -4.89
CA ALA A 89 -13.10 0.61 -5.30
C ALA A 89 -12.81 -0.58 -4.36
N TYR A 90 -11.55 -0.74 -3.97
CA TYR A 90 -11.11 -1.79 -3.05
C TYR A 90 -11.11 -1.35 -1.57
N ARG A 91 -11.69 -0.19 -1.25
CA ARG A 91 -11.76 0.40 0.10
C ARG A 91 -10.45 0.24 0.89
N SER A 92 -9.32 0.55 0.27
CA SER A 92 -8.00 0.33 0.86
C SER A 92 -7.22 1.64 0.97
N PRO A 93 -6.34 1.80 1.98
CA PRO A 93 -5.55 3.01 2.13
C PRO A 93 -4.64 3.30 0.93
N LEU A 94 -4.46 4.58 0.63
CA LEU A 94 -3.59 5.07 -0.44
C LEU A 94 -2.51 5.97 0.15
N LEU A 95 -1.25 5.62 -0.08
CA LEU A 95 -0.06 6.34 0.39
C LEU A 95 0.74 6.85 -0.80
N PHE A 96 1.41 7.98 -0.64
CA PHE A 96 2.31 8.55 -1.64
C PHE A 96 3.71 8.66 -1.05
N CYS A 97 4.72 8.20 -1.78
CA CYS A 97 6.13 8.35 -1.39
C CYS A 97 7.02 8.42 -2.63
N ASP A 98 7.94 9.37 -2.67
CA ASP A 98 9.10 9.22 -3.55
C ASP A 98 10.12 8.31 -2.85
N LEU A 99 10.31 7.11 -3.38
CA LEU A 99 11.24 6.14 -2.80
C LEU A 99 12.71 6.48 -3.08
N GLU A 100 12.99 7.39 -4.03
CA GLU A 100 14.36 7.84 -4.31
C GLU A 100 14.89 8.77 -3.21
N VAL A 101 14.01 9.54 -2.57
CA VAL A 101 14.37 10.42 -1.45
C VAL A 101 14.47 9.61 -0.16
N GLU A 102 15.67 9.50 0.41
CA GLU A 102 15.93 8.67 1.59
C GLU A 102 15.02 9.04 2.79
N GLY A 103 14.88 10.32 3.12
CA GLY A 103 14.06 10.74 4.26
C GLY A 103 12.59 10.35 4.14
N PHE A 104 12.04 10.43 2.92
CA PHE A 104 10.66 10.01 2.65
C PHE A 104 10.52 8.49 2.73
N ARG A 105 11.49 7.75 2.16
CA ARG A 105 11.53 6.29 2.23
C ARG A 105 11.60 5.80 3.68
N VAL A 106 12.40 6.43 4.53
CA VAL A 106 12.52 6.12 5.97
C VAL A 106 11.19 6.32 6.69
N THR A 107 10.59 7.50 6.53
CA THR A 107 9.30 7.84 7.16
C THR A 107 8.18 6.92 6.69
N MET A 108 8.15 6.61 5.38
CA MET A 108 7.16 5.71 4.81
C MET A 108 7.34 4.28 5.32
N ALA A 109 8.58 3.79 5.40
CA ALA A 109 8.85 2.47 5.93
C ALA A 109 8.38 2.34 7.39
N GLN A 110 8.65 3.32 8.25
CA GLN A 110 8.13 3.34 9.63
C GLN A 110 6.60 3.31 9.67
N ARG A 111 5.95 4.08 8.80
CA ARG A 111 4.49 4.06 8.68
C ARG A 111 3.97 2.67 8.28
N LEU A 112 4.62 2.01 7.33
CA LEU A 112 4.26 0.65 6.90
C LEU A 112 4.52 -0.38 8.00
N VAL A 113 5.59 -0.25 8.78
CA VAL A 113 5.85 -1.11 9.94
C VAL A 113 4.76 -0.96 10.99
N ARG A 114 4.33 0.26 11.30
CA ARG A 114 3.19 0.49 12.21
C ARG A 114 1.90 -0.14 11.70
N MET A 115 1.60 0.01 10.40
CA MET A 115 0.44 -0.64 9.77
C MET A 115 0.52 -2.16 9.88
N LEU A 116 1.69 -2.74 9.59
CA LEU A 116 1.93 -4.17 9.69
C LEU A 116 1.71 -4.67 11.12
N GLN A 117 2.21 -3.95 12.13
CA GLN A 117 1.98 -4.30 13.54
C GLN A 117 0.50 -4.31 13.90
N ILE A 118 -0.29 -3.34 13.40
CA ILE A 118 -1.75 -3.32 13.60
C ILE A 118 -2.40 -4.53 12.91
N CYS A 119 -2.05 -4.81 11.65
CA CYS A 119 -2.61 -5.93 10.91
C CYS A 119 -2.24 -7.31 11.49
N ALA A 120 -1.05 -7.42 12.09
CA ALA A 120 -0.58 -8.60 12.80
C ALA A 120 -1.19 -8.77 14.21
N GLY A 121 -1.88 -7.75 14.73
CA GLY A 121 -2.48 -7.76 16.07
C GLY A 121 -1.50 -7.45 17.21
N HIS A 122 -0.37 -6.81 16.91
CA HIS A 122 0.63 -6.41 17.91
C HIS A 122 0.33 -5.06 18.58
N VAL A 123 -0.77 -4.39 18.22
CA VAL A 123 -1.20 -3.13 18.82
C VAL A 123 -2.48 -3.35 19.63
N PRO A 124 -2.43 -3.34 20.98
CA PRO A 124 -3.62 -3.58 21.79
C PRO A 124 -4.67 -2.47 21.56
N GLY A 125 -5.93 -2.88 21.42
CA GLY A 125 -7.05 -1.95 21.20
C GLY A 125 -7.20 -1.42 19.76
N VAL A 126 -6.30 -1.79 18.84
CA VAL A 126 -6.37 -1.36 17.43
C VAL A 126 -6.27 -2.57 16.52
N SER A 127 -7.20 -2.69 15.58
CA SER A 127 -7.24 -3.75 14.57
C SER A 127 -7.09 -3.20 13.15
N ALA A 128 -6.91 -4.09 12.17
CA ALA A 128 -6.85 -3.71 10.75
C ALA A 128 -8.10 -2.91 10.29
N LEU A 129 -9.29 -3.21 10.84
CA LEU A 129 -10.51 -2.48 10.50
C LEU A 129 -10.43 -0.99 10.87
N ASN A 130 -9.69 -0.65 11.93
CA ASN A 130 -9.50 0.74 12.32
C ASN A 130 -8.67 1.53 11.30
N LEU A 131 -7.79 0.86 10.52
CA LEU A 131 -6.98 1.52 9.49
C LEU A 131 -7.82 2.19 8.41
N LEU A 132 -8.98 1.62 8.07
CA LEU A 132 -9.90 2.22 7.10
C LEU A 132 -10.42 3.60 7.54
N SER A 133 -10.61 3.78 8.85
CA SER A 133 -11.04 5.04 9.43
C SER A 133 -9.85 5.99 9.66
N LEU A 134 -8.74 5.48 10.17
CA LEU A 134 -7.54 6.27 10.51
C LEU A 134 -6.78 6.78 9.28
N MET A 135 -6.85 6.03 8.17
CA MET A 135 -6.13 6.34 6.94
C MET A 135 -7.04 6.92 5.86
N ARG A 136 -8.28 7.29 6.22
CA ARG A 136 -9.08 8.19 5.38
C ARG A 136 -8.31 9.50 5.31
N SER A 137 -7.62 9.72 4.19
CA SER A 137 -7.11 11.03 3.84
C SER A 137 -8.27 12.02 4.00
N SER A 138 -8.03 13.16 4.66
CA SER A 138 -8.99 14.26 4.59
C SER A 138 -9.26 14.48 3.11
N GLU A 139 -10.53 14.39 2.73
CA GLU A 139 -10.97 14.99 1.48
C GLU A 139 -10.65 16.47 1.65
N ASN A 140 -9.54 16.93 1.09
CA ASN A 140 -9.44 18.33 0.73
C ASN A 140 -10.19 18.45 -0.60
N PRO A 141 -11.38 19.07 -0.65
CA PRO A 141 -11.98 19.45 -1.91
C PRO A 141 -11.22 20.69 -2.42
N CYS A 142 -10.23 20.51 -3.32
CA CYS A 142 -9.65 21.54 -4.21
C CYS A 142 -8.38 20.97 -4.88
N LEU A 143 -8.12 21.08 -6.18
CA LEU A 143 -8.56 22.03 -7.22
C LEU A 143 -8.85 21.28 -8.54
N GLU A 144 -10.10 21.18 -8.93
CA GLU A 144 -10.53 21.12 -10.34
C GLU A 144 -11.80 21.97 -10.42
N ASP A 145 -11.61 23.29 -10.34
CA ASP A 145 -12.57 24.31 -10.77
C ASP A 145 -11.84 25.67 -10.76
N LEU A 146 -11.00 25.88 -11.78
CA LEU A 146 -10.70 27.19 -12.37
C LEU A 146 -10.02 27.01 -13.73
#